data_AF-A0A969U5T5-F1
#
_entry.id   AF-A0A969U5T5-F1
#
_cell.length_a   1.000
_cell.length_b   1.000
_cell.length_c   1.000
_cell.angle_alpha   90.00
_cell.angle_beta   90.00
_cell.angle_gamma   90.00
#
_symmetry.space_group_name_H-M   'P 1'
#
loop_
_entity.id
_entity.type
_entity.pdbx_description
1 polymer ?
#
loop_
_entity_poly.entity_id
_entity_poly.type
_entity_poly.pdbx_seq_one_letter_code
_entity_poly.pdbx_strand_id
1 'polypeptide(L)'
;MAIIGNPTPGNDLIFGDAANNRIDALAGDDTVNGNGGDDSLFGGLGNDQLLGAVGNDTLLGGDGNDLLVGDNSGGTGNDSLNGGAGDDVLNGGLGADTLAGGPGSDTYSVGSLNATLIEQANEGNDIVNASINFTLPNNIERLTLVGTANINGTGNALGNSILGNAANNLLNGLAGDDTINGLDGNDTLNGGDGIDILNGGNGNDIFNGGAGNDVINGGAGIDRIRVNAVGSNIVLTNTSVTGEGVDSLNGIENAELFVFQSNNIPGNIDASAFTLGSVTLDGGTGNNVLTGGSGNDFLDGEGGIDTLTGGSGDDTLNSGSGNDFLSGGAGADRFLYETGRAYVFSDLGVDTITAFSASSDKFVLSKKTFDTLITAAGGTLLSSEFEVVDSFFEQFTSNAKITYNRVTGDLSFNRNGSILVGGDAEGNIIADLNPGNVAGGAPLLSASNILIVA
;
A
#
# COMPACT_ATOMS: atom_id res chain seq x y z
N MET A 1 -26.06 33.07 -39.08
CA MET A 1 -25.17 33.59 -40.14
C MET A 1 -25.01 32.42 -41.11
N ALA A 2 -25.06 32.56 -42.44
CA ALA A 2 -25.07 31.34 -43.27
C ALA A 2 -23.78 30.51 -43.09
N ILE A 3 -23.88 29.18 -43.17
CA ILE A 3 -22.73 28.25 -43.24
C ILE A 3 -21.72 28.75 -44.28
N ILE A 4 -20.43 28.75 -43.93
CA ILE A 4 -19.33 29.19 -44.78
C ILE A 4 -18.51 27.97 -45.19
N GLY A 5 -18.32 27.76 -46.50
CA GLY A 5 -17.67 26.57 -47.07
C GLY A 5 -18.69 25.68 -47.79
N ASN A 6 -18.35 25.16 -48.96
CA ASN A 6 -19.17 24.17 -49.66
C ASN A 6 -18.39 22.85 -49.65
N PRO A 7 -18.96 21.76 -49.09
CA PRO A 7 -18.29 20.47 -49.09
C PRO A 7 -18.00 19.98 -50.51
N THR A 8 -16.80 19.45 -50.69
CA THR A 8 -16.28 18.81 -51.90
C THR A 8 -15.53 17.53 -51.53
N PRO A 9 -15.20 16.67 -52.49
CA PRO A 9 -14.35 15.50 -52.22
C PRO A 9 -12.84 15.83 -52.05
N GLY A 10 -12.50 17.03 -51.60
CA GLY A 10 -11.12 17.39 -51.27
C GLY A 10 -11.10 18.32 -50.06
N ASN A 11 -9.91 18.55 -49.51
CA ASN A 11 -9.72 19.23 -48.23
C ASN A 11 -10.41 20.60 -48.15
N ASP A 12 -11.41 20.68 -47.28
CA ASP A 12 -12.31 21.81 -47.12
C ASP A 12 -12.19 22.44 -45.72
N LEU A 13 -12.56 23.72 -45.66
CA LEU A 13 -12.70 24.47 -44.42
C LEU A 13 -14.14 24.97 -44.32
N ILE A 14 -14.87 24.44 -43.33
CA ILE A 14 -16.31 24.64 -43.19
C ILE A 14 -16.63 25.19 -41.80
N PHE A 15 -17.43 26.26 -41.75
CA PHE A 15 -17.93 26.86 -40.52
C PHE A 15 -19.45 26.87 -40.51
N GLY A 16 -20.01 26.34 -39.43
CA GLY A 16 -21.40 26.50 -39.04
C GLY A 16 -21.74 27.90 -38.55
N ASP A 17 -22.87 28.02 -37.88
CA ASP A 17 -23.34 29.24 -37.24
C ASP A 17 -23.80 28.98 -35.81
N ALA A 18 -24.65 29.85 -35.24
CA ALA A 18 -25.09 29.69 -33.85
C ALA A 18 -26.39 28.88 -33.72
N ALA A 19 -26.76 28.15 -34.75
CA ALA A 19 -27.96 27.32 -34.80
C ALA A 19 -27.55 25.88 -35.10
N ASN A 20 -28.39 24.93 -34.72
CA ASN A 20 -28.19 23.51 -34.99
C ASN A 20 -27.95 23.27 -36.49
N ASN A 21 -26.73 22.86 -36.82
CA ASN A 21 -26.25 22.61 -38.16
C ASN A 21 -26.11 21.12 -38.42
N ARG A 22 -26.24 20.74 -39.70
CA ARG A 22 -25.85 19.43 -40.19
C ARG A 22 -24.83 19.64 -41.30
N ILE A 23 -23.60 19.19 -41.10
CA ILE A 23 -22.48 19.41 -42.03
C ILE A 23 -21.86 18.06 -42.39
N ASP A 24 -21.79 17.77 -43.69
CA ASP A 24 -21.20 16.54 -44.24
C ASP A 24 -20.03 16.97 -45.13
N ALA A 25 -18.79 16.71 -44.67
CA ALA A 25 -17.57 17.22 -45.28
C ALA A 25 -17.12 16.38 -46.49
N LEU A 26 -17.59 15.12 -46.57
CA LEU A 26 -17.42 14.15 -47.65
C LEU A 26 -16.08 13.41 -47.62
N ALA A 27 -15.10 13.85 -48.41
CA ALA A 27 -13.84 13.15 -48.54
C ALA A 27 -12.74 14.20 -48.67
N GLY A 28 -11.54 13.88 -48.20
CA GLY A 28 -10.47 14.86 -48.04
C GLY A 28 -10.12 14.99 -46.56
N ASP A 29 -9.01 15.67 -46.27
CA ASP A 29 -8.69 16.03 -44.88
C ASP A 29 -9.36 17.38 -44.58
N ASP A 30 -10.52 17.35 -43.93
CA ASP A 30 -11.40 18.49 -43.76
C ASP A 30 -11.25 19.15 -42.38
N THR A 31 -11.65 20.41 -42.28
CA THR A 31 -11.77 21.12 -41.00
C THR A 31 -13.15 21.71 -40.88
N VAL A 32 -13.91 21.23 -39.89
CA VAL A 32 -15.31 21.61 -39.65
C VAL A 32 -15.47 22.18 -38.24
N ASN A 33 -16.12 23.33 -38.12
CA ASN A 33 -16.46 23.93 -36.84
C ASN A 33 -17.95 24.30 -36.78
N GLY A 34 -18.70 23.68 -35.87
CA GLY A 34 -20.12 23.91 -35.64
C GLY A 34 -20.42 25.32 -35.09
N ASN A 35 -19.55 25.81 -34.22
CA ASN A 35 -19.65 27.04 -33.43
C ASN A 35 -20.66 26.97 -32.28
N GLY A 36 -21.95 26.98 -32.54
CA GLY A 36 -22.89 26.79 -31.45
C GLY A 36 -24.28 26.39 -31.87
N GLY A 37 -25.04 25.88 -30.90
CA GLY A 37 -26.23 25.08 -31.19
C GLY A 37 -25.87 23.60 -31.10
N ASP A 38 -26.88 22.73 -31.15
CA ASP A 38 -26.64 21.28 -31.13
C ASP A 38 -26.39 20.80 -32.58
N ASP A 39 -25.13 20.58 -32.92
CA ASP A 39 -24.66 20.33 -34.27
C ASP A 39 -24.49 18.84 -34.58
N SER A 40 -24.53 18.49 -35.87
CA SER A 40 -24.19 17.16 -36.38
C SER A 40 -23.15 17.28 -37.48
N LEU A 41 -21.91 16.92 -37.15
CA LEU A 41 -20.74 17.04 -38.01
C LEU A 41 -20.28 15.65 -38.47
N PHE A 42 -20.04 15.50 -39.77
CA PHE A 42 -19.58 14.26 -40.39
C PHE A 42 -18.32 14.58 -41.21
N GLY A 43 -17.19 13.97 -40.88
CA GLY A 43 -15.92 14.11 -41.60
C GLY A 43 -15.94 13.33 -42.91
N GLY A 44 -16.05 12.01 -42.83
CA GLY A 44 -16.22 11.13 -43.97
C GLY A 44 -14.96 10.32 -44.26
N LEU A 45 -14.29 10.55 -45.39
CA LEU A 45 -13.03 9.86 -45.72
C LEU A 45 -11.86 10.82 -45.62
N GLY A 46 -10.81 10.50 -44.88
CA GLY A 46 -9.62 11.36 -44.74
C GLY A 46 -9.38 11.68 -43.27
N ASN A 47 -8.33 12.46 -42.99
CA ASN A 47 -8.00 12.83 -41.61
C ASN A 47 -8.65 14.17 -41.27
N ASP A 48 -9.76 14.14 -40.58
CA ASP A 48 -10.64 15.28 -40.37
C ASP A 48 -10.41 15.94 -39.00
N GLN A 49 -10.73 17.24 -38.93
CA GLN A 49 -10.78 18.00 -37.68
C GLN A 49 -12.19 18.51 -37.47
N LEU A 50 -12.90 17.96 -36.48
CA LEU A 50 -14.26 18.32 -36.15
C LEU A 50 -14.32 19.01 -34.78
N LEU A 51 -14.88 20.21 -34.74
CA LEU A 51 -15.12 20.97 -33.53
C LEU A 51 -16.62 21.28 -33.39
N GLY A 52 -17.28 20.71 -32.36
CA GLY A 52 -18.68 21.03 -32.03
C GLY A 52 -18.83 22.44 -31.48
N ALA A 53 -18.02 22.75 -30.47
CA ALA A 53 -18.09 23.94 -29.64
C ALA A 53 -19.39 23.98 -28.80
N VAL A 54 -20.09 25.12 -28.72
CA VAL A 54 -21.12 25.29 -27.69
C VAL A 54 -22.40 24.57 -28.09
N GLY A 55 -22.70 23.43 -27.48
CA GLY A 55 -23.89 22.67 -27.83
C GLY A 55 -23.94 21.32 -27.15
N ASN A 56 -24.89 20.48 -27.51
CA ASN A 56 -24.75 19.04 -27.38
C ASN A 56 -24.57 18.49 -28.79
N ASP A 57 -23.34 18.22 -29.15
CA ASP A 57 -22.96 17.97 -30.53
C ASP A 57 -22.84 16.48 -30.83
N THR A 58 -23.03 16.13 -32.09
CA THR A 58 -22.75 14.79 -32.62
C THR A 58 -21.64 14.90 -33.66
N LEU A 59 -20.48 14.33 -33.38
CA LEU A 59 -19.32 14.33 -34.26
C LEU A 59 -19.04 12.89 -34.69
N LEU A 60 -18.99 12.66 -36.00
CA LEU A 60 -18.56 11.38 -36.59
C LEU A 60 -17.35 11.65 -37.50
N GLY A 61 -16.19 11.11 -37.15
CA GLY A 61 -14.95 11.23 -37.92
C GLY A 61 -15.06 10.50 -39.25
N GLY A 62 -15.10 9.17 -39.22
CA GLY A 62 -15.29 8.33 -40.41
C GLY A 62 -14.10 7.41 -40.64
N ASP A 63 -13.60 7.33 -41.87
CA ASP A 63 -12.35 6.60 -42.15
C ASP A 63 -11.18 7.59 -42.13
N GLY A 64 -10.16 7.34 -41.33
CA GLY A 64 -8.98 8.20 -41.22
C GLY A 64 -8.59 8.41 -39.76
N ASN A 65 -7.52 9.17 -39.54
CA ASN A 65 -7.08 9.54 -38.21
C ASN A 65 -7.61 10.93 -37.89
N ASP A 66 -8.70 11.00 -37.13
CA ASP A 66 -9.49 12.18 -36.93
C ASP A 66 -9.21 12.85 -35.58
N LEU A 67 -9.47 14.17 -35.52
CA LEU A 67 -9.49 14.94 -34.29
C LEU A 67 -10.90 15.43 -34.04
N LEU A 68 -11.54 14.90 -33.00
CA LEU A 68 -12.88 15.28 -32.58
C LEU A 68 -12.81 16.01 -31.25
N VAL A 69 -13.33 17.24 -31.24
CA VAL A 69 -13.46 18.06 -30.04
C VAL A 69 -14.92 18.45 -29.89
N GLY A 70 -15.57 17.96 -28.84
CA GLY A 70 -16.92 18.39 -28.45
C GLY A 70 -16.86 19.84 -28.03
N ASP A 71 -16.40 20.07 -26.80
CA ASP A 71 -16.26 21.42 -26.26
C ASP A 71 -14.81 21.93 -26.14
N ASN A 72 -14.62 23.21 -26.48
CA ASN A 72 -13.38 23.92 -26.21
C ASN A 72 -13.46 24.71 -24.89
N SER A 73 -12.56 24.41 -23.94
CA SER A 73 -12.22 25.24 -22.76
C SER A 73 -13.41 25.87 -22.02
N GLY A 74 -14.27 25.04 -21.44
CA GLY A 74 -15.26 25.47 -20.44
C GLY A 74 -16.72 25.44 -20.88
N GLY A 75 -17.02 24.93 -22.08
CA GLY A 75 -18.36 24.45 -22.40
C GLY A 75 -18.74 23.25 -21.52
N THR A 76 -20.04 22.97 -21.42
CA THR A 76 -20.61 21.88 -20.60
C THR A 76 -21.60 21.06 -21.41
N GLY A 77 -21.42 21.02 -22.72
CA GLY A 77 -22.17 20.20 -23.65
C GLY A 77 -22.13 18.74 -23.26
N ASN A 78 -23.16 17.99 -23.64
CA ASN A 78 -23.10 16.53 -23.56
C ASN A 78 -22.93 16.02 -24.97
N ASP A 79 -21.69 15.82 -25.37
CA ASP A 79 -21.36 15.54 -26.76
C ASP A 79 -21.30 14.04 -27.04
N SER A 80 -21.59 13.66 -28.29
CA SER A 80 -21.45 12.30 -28.80
C SER A 80 -20.38 12.28 -29.88
N LEU A 81 -19.18 11.79 -29.56
CA LEU A 81 -18.05 11.69 -30.47
C LEU A 81 -17.85 10.22 -30.87
N ASN A 82 -17.75 9.97 -32.17
CA ASN A 82 -17.35 8.68 -32.73
C ASN A 82 -16.21 8.92 -33.72
N GLY A 83 -15.02 8.40 -33.43
CA GLY A 83 -13.84 8.52 -34.28
C GLY A 83 -14.06 7.78 -35.60
N GLY A 84 -14.31 6.49 -35.54
CA GLY A 84 -14.59 5.65 -36.68
C GLY A 84 -13.47 4.65 -36.87
N ALA A 85 -12.83 4.63 -38.03
CA ALA A 85 -11.74 3.72 -38.33
C ALA A 85 -10.45 4.50 -38.54
N GLY A 86 -9.40 4.18 -37.79
CA GLY A 86 -8.12 4.89 -37.80
C GLY A 86 -7.74 5.28 -36.38
N ASP A 87 -6.57 5.91 -36.22
CA ASP A 87 -6.10 6.31 -34.89
C ASP A 87 -6.60 7.72 -34.56
N ASP A 88 -7.65 7.82 -33.77
CA ASP A 88 -8.42 9.03 -33.52
C ASP A 88 -8.06 9.71 -32.19
N VAL A 89 -8.32 11.01 -32.10
CA VAL A 89 -8.18 11.81 -30.88
C VAL A 89 -9.53 12.43 -30.51
N LEU A 90 -10.09 11.99 -29.39
CA LEU A 90 -11.41 12.39 -28.92
C LEU A 90 -11.30 13.20 -27.63
N ASN A 91 -11.80 14.43 -27.63
CA ASN A 91 -11.91 15.28 -26.46
C ASN A 91 -13.34 15.79 -26.29
N GLY A 92 -14.09 15.20 -25.36
CA GLY A 92 -15.44 15.68 -25.03
C GLY A 92 -15.45 17.05 -24.32
N GLY A 93 -14.37 17.40 -23.62
CA GLY A 93 -14.33 18.60 -22.80
C GLY A 93 -14.92 18.36 -21.40
N LEU A 94 -15.76 19.29 -20.93
CA LEU A 94 -16.54 19.10 -19.70
C LEU A 94 -17.96 18.74 -20.11
N GLY A 95 -18.64 17.91 -19.33
CA GLY A 95 -19.96 17.44 -19.74
C GLY A 95 -20.19 16.00 -19.37
N ALA A 96 -21.35 15.47 -19.75
CA ALA A 96 -21.62 14.03 -19.75
C ALA A 96 -21.50 13.51 -21.19
N ASP A 97 -20.26 13.39 -21.65
CA ASP A 97 -19.95 13.04 -23.03
C ASP A 97 -19.98 11.52 -23.26
N THR A 98 -20.26 11.12 -24.50
CA THR A 98 -20.09 9.74 -24.98
C THR A 98 -19.00 9.72 -26.04
N LEU A 99 -17.92 9.00 -25.79
CA LEU A 99 -16.76 8.90 -26.67
C LEU A 99 -16.60 7.45 -27.14
N ALA A 100 -16.50 7.24 -28.45
CA ALA A 100 -16.22 5.95 -29.06
C ALA A 100 -15.14 6.14 -30.13
N GLY A 101 -13.98 5.54 -29.96
CA GLY A 101 -12.85 5.60 -30.88
C GLY A 101 -13.14 4.73 -32.09
N GLY A 102 -13.37 3.44 -31.86
CA GLY A 102 -13.66 2.46 -32.90
C GLY A 102 -12.39 1.71 -33.29
N PRO A 103 -12.32 1.05 -34.46
CA PRO A 103 -11.11 0.33 -34.85
C PRO A 103 -9.91 1.26 -35.07
N GLY A 104 -8.85 1.08 -34.30
CA GLY A 104 -7.67 1.93 -34.30
C GLY A 104 -7.05 2.02 -32.91
N SER A 105 -5.92 2.72 -32.78
CA SER A 105 -5.34 3.03 -31.47
C SER A 105 -5.66 4.47 -31.09
N ASP A 106 -6.73 4.63 -30.33
CA ASP A 106 -7.38 5.90 -30.09
C ASP A 106 -6.92 6.58 -28.79
N THR A 107 -7.07 7.90 -28.76
CA THR A 107 -6.74 8.74 -27.61
C THR A 107 -7.95 9.49 -27.10
N TYR A 108 -8.34 9.20 -25.86
CA TYR A 108 -9.41 9.89 -25.15
C TYR A 108 -8.86 10.93 -24.19
N SER A 109 -9.44 12.12 -24.19
CA SER A 109 -9.21 13.14 -23.15
C SER A 109 -10.45 13.26 -22.27
N VAL A 110 -10.30 12.94 -20.98
CA VAL A 110 -11.41 12.91 -20.02
C VAL A 110 -11.20 13.91 -18.88
N GLY A 111 -12.06 14.93 -18.85
CA GLY A 111 -12.09 15.96 -17.81
C GLY A 111 -13.29 15.89 -16.85
N SER A 112 -14.22 14.95 -17.07
CA SER A 112 -15.49 14.84 -16.34
C SER A 112 -15.79 13.41 -15.90
N LEU A 113 -16.27 13.24 -14.66
CA LEU A 113 -16.68 11.93 -14.11
C LEU A 113 -17.94 11.35 -14.78
N ASN A 114 -18.66 12.16 -15.57
CA ASN A 114 -19.87 11.73 -16.26
C ASN A 114 -19.62 11.30 -17.71
N ALA A 115 -18.36 11.32 -18.16
CA ALA A 115 -18.01 10.82 -19.49
C ALA A 115 -18.17 9.30 -19.55
N THR A 116 -18.68 8.80 -20.67
CA THR A 116 -18.82 7.38 -20.99
C THR A 116 -17.92 7.06 -22.18
N LEU A 117 -16.98 6.14 -21.99
CA LEU A 117 -16.14 5.62 -23.07
C LEU A 117 -16.70 4.28 -23.53
N ILE A 118 -16.79 4.09 -24.83
CA ILE A 118 -17.30 2.88 -25.47
C ILE A 118 -16.17 2.27 -26.29
N GLU A 119 -15.71 1.11 -25.86
CA GLU A 119 -14.65 0.36 -26.52
C GLU A 119 -15.00 -1.11 -26.65
N GLN A 120 -14.75 -1.68 -27.83
CA GLN A 120 -14.99 -3.10 -28.08
C GLN A 120 -13.68 -3.88 -28.08
N ALA A 121 -13.79 -5.17 -27.83
CA ALA A 121 -12.62 -6.03 -27.79
C ALA A 121 -11.94 -6.11 -29.16
N ASN A 122 -10.61 -5.96 -29.16
CA ASN A 122 -9.73 -6.05 -30.34
C ASN A 122 -9.91 -4.89 -31.36
N GLU A 123 -10.30 -3.70 -30.89
CA GLU A 123 -10.36 -2.51 -31.74
C GLU A 123 -9.02 -1.75 -31.80
N GLY A 124 -8.17 -1.84 -30.78
CA GLY A 124 -6.75 -1.52 -30.92
C GLY A 124 -6.03 -1.47 -29.58
N ASN A 125 -5.22 -0.44 -29.37
CA ASN A 125 -4.54 -0.18 -28.10
C ASN A 125 -4.76 1.27 -27.69
N ASP A 126 -5.72 1.45 -26.80
CA ASP A 126 -6.32 2.75 -26.58
C ASP A 126 -5.79 3.41 -25.31
N ILE A 127 -5.71 4.74 -25.34
CA ILE A 127 -5.20 5.53 -24.22
C ILE A 127 -6.21 6.55 -23.72
N VAL A 128 -6.37 6.61 -22.40
CA VAL A 128 -7.09 7.67 -21.72
C VAL A 128 -6.11 8.63 -21.06
N ASN A 129 -6.19 9.90 -21.42
CA ASN A 129 -5.58 11.02 -20.71
C ASN A 129 -6.62 11.61 -19.75
N ALA A 130 -6.46 11.39 -18.44
CA ALA A 130 -7.43 11.81 -17.43
C ALA A 130 -6.88 12.96 -16.57
N SER A 131 -7.64 14.05 -16.43
CA SER A 131 -7.33 15.15 -15.50
C SER A 131 -8.08 15.04 -14.16
N ILE A 132 -8.63 13.87 -13.87
CA ILE A 132 -9.47 13.53 -12.72
C ILE A 132 -9.11 12.13 -12.24
N ASN A 133 -9.63 11.72 -11.07
CA ASN A 133 -9.61 10.32 -10.69
C ASN A 133 -10.32 9.48 -11.76
N PHE A 134 -9.70 8.41 -12.22
CA PHE A 134 -10.25 7.63 -13.32
C PHE A 134 -10.01 6.13 -13.16
N THR A 135 -11.02 5.35 -13.58
CA THR A 135 -10.96 3.90 -13.67
C THR A 135 -11.19 3.53 -15.13
N LEU A 136 -10.27 2.75 -15.72
CA LEU A 136 -10.41 2.32 -17.10
C LEU A 136 -11.65 1.43 -17.26
N PRO A 137 -12.52 1.70 -18.25
CA PRO A 137 -13.54 0.74 -18.65
C PRO A 137 -12.87 -0.49 -19.29
N ASN A 138 -13.65 -1.53 -19.57
CA ASN A 138 -13.15 -2.72 -20.28
C ASN A 138 -12.58 -2.34 -21.65
N ASN A 139 -11.64 -3.15 -22.14
CA ASN A 139 -11.04 -3.04 -23.48
C ASN A 139 -10.18 -1.80 -23.72
N ILE A 140 -9.85 -1.03 -22.67
CA ILE A 140 -8.84 0.03 -22.76
C ILE A 140 -7.58 -0.41 -22.05
N GLU A 141 -6.44 -0.22 -22.69
CA GLU A 141 -5.15 -0.73 -22.23
C GLU A 141 -4.34 0.30 -21.45
N ARG A 142 -4.51 1.61 -21.72
CA ARG A 142 -3.58 2.62 -21.21
C ARG A 142 -4.27 3.78 -20.50
N LEU A 143 -3.71 4.19 -19.36
CA LEU A 143 -4.12 5.36 -18.60
C LEU A 143 -2.92 6.29 -18.39
N THR A 144 -3.10 7.58 -18.65
CA THR A 144 -2.16 8.64 -18.27
C THR A 144 -2.90 9.70 -17.45
N LEU A 145 -2.45 9.91 -16.22
CA LEU A 145 -2.95 10.99 -15.38
C LEU A 145 -2.23 12.28 -15.78
N VAL A 146 -3.00 13.33 -16.09
CA VAL A 146 -2.47 14.63 -16.51
C VAL A 146 -2.75 15.72 -15.48
N GLY A 147 -1.98 16.80 -15.55
CA GLY A 147 -2.06 17.90 -14.59
C GLY A 147 -1.20 17.66 -13.36
N THR A 148 -1.49 18.42 -12.30
CA THR A 148 -0.65 18.47 -11.07
C THR A 148 -1.45 18.21 -9.79
N ALA A 149 -2.70 17.77 -9.93
CA ALA A 149 -3.54 17.44 -8.78
C ALA A 149 -3.24 16.02 -8.29
N ASN A 150 -3.46 15.76 -7.00
CA ASN A 150 -3.44 14.40 -6.45
C ASN A 150 -4.66 13.64 -6.98
N ILE A 151 -4.49 12.95 -8.10
CA ILE A 151 -5.52 12.15 -8.75
C ILE A 151 -5.06 10.70 -8.81
N ASN A 152 -6.02 9.79 -8.88
CA ASN A 152 -5.79 8.36 -8.76
C ASN A 152 -6.17 7.66 -10.07
N GLY A 153 -5.47 6.57 -10.34
CA GLY A 153 -5.68 5.73 -11.52
C GLY A 153 -6.06 4.32 -11.11
N THR A 154 -6.95 3.69 -11.87
CA THR A 154 -7.29 2.27 -11.69
C THR A 154 -7.45 1.63 -13.06
N GLY A 155 -6.80 0.49 -13.26
CA GLY A 155 -6.91 -0.35 -14.44
C GLY A 155 -8.23 -1.11 -14.49
N ASN A 156 -8.23 -2.21 -15.24
CA ASN A 156 -9.32 -3.14 -15.45
C ASN A 156 -8.77 -4.58 -15.33
N ALA A 157 -9.35 -5.55 -16.04
CA ALA A 157 -8.92 -6.96 -15.96
C ALA A 157 -7.90 -7.36 -17.05
N LEU A 158 -7.38 -6.39 -17.80
CA LEU A 158 -6.34 -6.56 -18.82
C LEU A 158 -4.99 -6.16 -18.22
N GLY A 159 -3.89 -6.57 -18.87
CA GLY A 159 -2.59 -5.98 -18.56
C GLY A 159 -2.55 -4.52 -19.03
N ASN A 160 -2.68 -3.58 -18.09
CA ASN A 160 -2.75 -2.15 -18.34
C ASN A 160 -1.38 -1.47 -18.21
N SER A 161 -1.20 -0.38 -18.97
CA SER A 161 -0.10 0.56 -18.76
C SER A 161 -0.63 1.83 -18.11
N ILE A 162 -0.28 2.04 -16.84
CA ILE A 162 -0.73 3.17 -16.03
C ILE A 162 0.45 4.11 -15.76
N LEU A 163 0.28 5.37 -16.16
CA LEU A 163 1.23 6.45 -15.90
C LEU A 163 0.59 7.48 -14.97
N GLY A 164 1.15 7.64 -13.77
CA GLY A 164 0.81 8.69 -12.82
C GLY A 164 1.23 10.08 -13.30
N ASN A 165 1.00 11.08 -12.44
CA ASN A 165 1.49 12.44 -12.61
C ASN A 165 2.52 12.77 -11.51
N ALA A 166 3.06 13.99 -11.51
CA ALA A 166 4.10 14.40 -10.55
C ALA A 166 3.58 14.67 -9.11
N ALA A 167 2.37 14.21 -8.79
CA ALA A 167 1.72 14.39 -7.50
C ALA A 167 1.46 13.04 -6.86
N ASN A 168 1.13 13.01 -5.58
CA ASN A 168 0.88 11.75 -4.89
C ASN A 168 -0.36 11.05 -5.46
N ASN A 169 -0.18 9.86 -6.02
CA ASN A 169 -1.21 9.07 -6.67
C ASN A 169 -1.42 7.73 -5.93
N LEU A 170 -2.67 7.26 -5.92
CA LEU A 170 -3.00 5.85 -5.72
C LEU A 170 -3.25 5.22 -7.10
N LEU A 171 -2.42 4.26 -7.47
CA LEU A 171 -2.45 3.56 -8.74
C LEU A 171 -2.74 2.07 -8.50
N ASN A 172 -3.79 1.54 -9.10
CA ASN A 172 -4.18 0.14 -8.97
C ASN A 172 -4.23 -0.53 -10.36
N GLY A 173 -3.49 -1.61 -10.58
CA GLY A 173 -3.54 -2.41 -11.81
C GLY A 173 -4.80 -3.26 -11.89
N LEU A 174 -5.09 -3.96 -10.78
CA LEU A 174 -6.20 -4.92 -10.57
C LEU A 174 -5.86 -6.33 -11.02
N ALA A 175 -6.16 -6.72 -12.26
CA ALA A 175 -5.89 -8.07 -12.72
C ALA A 175 -5.30 -8.01 -14.13
N GLY A 176 -4.42 -8.95 -14.45
CA GLY A 176 -3.62 -8.90 -15.66
C GLY A 176 -2.19 -8.49 -15.35
N ASP A 177 -1.31 -8.62 -16.34
CA ASP A 177 0.11 -8.27 -16.18
C ASP A 177 0.28 -6.76 -16.43
N ASP A 178 0.29 -5.98 -15.35
CA ASP A 178 0.26 -4.52 -15.39
C ASP A 178 1.66 -3.88 -15.43
N THR A 179 1.76 -2.67 -15.98
CA THR A 179 2.93 -1.79 -15.84
C THR A 179 2.50 -0.45 -15.30
N ILE A 180 2.91 -0.14 -14.06
CA ILE A 180 2.51 1.05 -13.32
C ILE A 180 3.74 1.92 -13.03
N ASN A 181 3.67 3.21 -13.38
CA ASN A 181 4.73 4.18 -13.12
C ASN A 181 4.16 5.37 -12.33
N GLY A 182 4.67 5.62 -11.12
CA GLY A 182 4.28 6.73 -10.23
C GLY A 182 4.79 8.10 -10.71
N LEU A 183 6.07 8.16 -11.10
CA LEU A 183 6.83 9.36 -11.48
C LEU A 183 7.40 10.13 -10.28
N ASP A 184 6.94 11.34 -10.01
CA ASP A 184 7.34 12.11 -8.84
C ASP A 184 6.18 12.09 -7.85
N GLY A 185 6.45 12.10 -6.55
CA GLY A 185 5.40 12.11 -5.54
C GLY A 185 5.61 10.97 -4.56
N ASN A 186 4.83 10.97 -3.47
CA ASN A 186 4.78 9.81 -2.58
C ASN A 186 3.55 9.00 -2.98
N ASP A 187 3.76 7.98 -3.80
CA ASP A 187 2.71 7.21 -4.44
C ASP A 187 2.39 5.93 -3.67
N THR A 188 1.22 5.37 -3.97
CA THR A 188 0.86 4.01 -3.58
C THR A 188 0.53 3.22 -4.84
N LEU A 189 1.34 2.21 -5.14
CA LEU A 189 1.22 1.36 -6.32
C LEU A 189 0.79 -0.04 -5.89
N ASN A 190 -0.36 -0.47 -6.39
CA ASN A 190 -0.87 -1.83 -6.20
C ASN A 190 -0.93 -2.52 -7.57
N GLY A 191 -0.20 -3.62 -7.75
CA GLY A 191 -0.24 -4.44 -8.96
C GLY A 191 -1.58 -5.17 -9.05
N GLY A 192 -1.75 -6.17 -8.20
CA GLY A 192 -2.98 -6.94 -8.10
C GLY A 192 -2.74 -8.41 -8.46
N ASP A 193 -3.60 -9.01 -9.28
CA ASP A 193 -3.39 -10.38 -9.79
C ASP A 193 -2.64 -10.32 -11.11
N GLY A 194 -1.46 -10.94 -11.24
CA GLY A 194 -0.72 -10.93 -12.50
C GLY A 194 0.78 -10.91 -12.29
N ILE A 195 1.55 -10.77 -13.36
CA ILE A 195 2.98 -10.44 -13.26
C ILE A 195 3.13 -8.96 -13.54
N ASP A 196 3.31 -8.18 -12.48
CA ASP A 196 3.27 -6.73 -12.56
C ASP A 196 4.66 -6.10 -12.56
N ILE A 197 4.77 -4.92 -13.15
CA ILE A 197 5.94 -4.05 -13.09
C ILE A 197 5.53 -2.74 -12.42
N LEU A 198 6.05 -2.49 -11.21
CA LEU A 198 5.77 -1.30 -10.41
C LEU A 198 7.03 -0.43 -10.29
N ASN A 199 6.97 0.80 -10.81
CA ASN A 199 8.05 1.78 -10.67
C ASN A 199 7.54 3.01 -9.92
N GLY A 200 8.09 3.30 -8.74
CA GLY A 200 7.72 4.47 -7.93
C GLY A 200 8.23 5.76 -8.56
N GLY A 201 9.56 5.89 -8.62
CA GLY A 201 10.22 7.02 -9.25
C GLY A 201 10.92 7.89 -8.22
N ASN A 202 10.55 9.16 -8.08
CA ASN A 202 11.06 10.04 -7.03
C ASN A 202 10.02 10.20 -5.93
N GLY A 203 10.43 10.08 -4.68
CA GLY A 203 9.58 10.26 -3.51
C GLY A 203 9.60 9.01 -2.65
N ASN A 204 8.80 9.01 -1.60
CA ASN A 204 8.72 7.88 -0.68
C ASN A 204 7.47 7.07 -1.03
N ASP A 205 7.66 6.00 -1.78
CA ASP A 205 6.57 5.24 -2.37
C ASP A 205 6.20 4.02 -1.55
N ILE A 206 4.97 3.54 -1.76
CA ILE A 206 4.45 2.35 -1.12
C ILE A 206 3.96 1.35 -2.16
N PHE A 207 4.47 0.12 -2.10
CA PHE A 207 4.19 -0.93 -3.07
C PHE A 207 3.40 -2.07 -2.44
N ASN A 208 2.51 -2.66 -3.23
CA ASN A 208 1.94 -3.98 -3.00
C ASN A 208 1.88 -4.69 -4.36
N GLY A 209 2.75 -5.69 -4.57
CA GLY A 209 2.77 -6.48 -5.81
C GLY A 209 1.44 -7.18 -6.03
N GLY A 210 1.01 -7.94 -5.02
CA GLY A 210 -0.20 -8.74 -5.08
C GLY A 210 0.16 -10.18 -5.41
N ALA A 211 -0.68 -10.87 -6.18
CA ALA A 211 -0.48 -12.27 -6.54
C ALA A 211 0.27 -12.40 -7.85
N GLY A 212 1.34 -13.20 -7.86
CA GLY A 212 2.22 -13.39 -9.00
C GLY A 212 3.66 -13.04 -8.67
N ASN A 213 4.52 -12.97 -9.70
CA ASN A 213 5.95 -12.75 -9.50
C ASN A 213 6.32 -11.37 -10.03
N ASP A 214 6.25 -10.37 -9.17
CA ASP A 214 6.27 -8.97 -9.61
C ASP A 214 7.68 -8.40 -9.68
N VAL A 215 7.83 -7.29 -10.39
CA VAL A 215 9.06 -6.49 -10.43
C VAL A 215 8.77 -5.14 -9.80
N ILE A 216 9.39 -4.88 -8.65
CA ILE A 216 9.18 -3.67 -7.87
C ILE A 216 10.46 -2.85 -7.82
N ASN A 217 10.35 -1.59 -8.21
CA ASN A 217 11.45 -0.63 -8.23
C ASN A 217 11.01 0.68 -7.53
N GLY A 218 11.53 0.92 -6.33
CA GLY A 218 11.22 2.13 -5.55
C GLY A 218 11.74 3.39 -6.22
N GLY A 219 13.01 3.36 -6.62
CA GLY A 219 13.67 4.49 -7.25
C GLY A 219 14.41 5.35 -6.23
N ALA A 220 14.10 6.64 -6.18
CA ALA A 220 14.77 7.62 -5.34
C ALA A 220 13.88 8.05 -4.19
N GLY A 221 14.29 7.72 -2.96
CA GLY A 221 13.59 8.13 -1.76
C GLY A 221 13.77 7.08 -0.68
N ILE A 222 12.77 6.96 0.19
CA ILE A 222 12.68 5.89 1.18
C ILE A 222 11.40 5.13 0.89
N ASP A 223 11.54 3.97 0.27
CA ASP A 223 10.43 3.22 -0.28
C ASP A 223 10.05 2.06 0.63
N ARG A 224 8.78 1.65 0.53
CA ARG A 224 8.21 0.63 1.39
C ARG A 224 7.42 -0.39 0.60
N ILE A 225 7.67 -1.66 0.87
CA ILE A 225 6.79 -2.75 0.41
C ILE A 225 5.80 -3.16 1.50
N ARG A 226 4.56 -3.45 1.11
CA ARG A 226 3.52 -4.05 1.95
C ARG A 226 3.11 -5.39 1.35
N VAL A 227 3.19 -6.46 2.15
CA VAL A 227 2.76 -7.80 1.74
C VAL A 227 1.75 -8.33 2.74
N ASN A 228 0.60 -8.75 2.23
CA ASN A 228 -0.46 -9.38 3.01
C ASN A 228 -0.68 -10.80 2.49
N ALA A 229 0.09 -11.77 2.98
CA ALA A 229 0.02 -13.14 2.50
C ALA A 229 -1.07 -13.93 3.23
N VAL A 230 -1.83 -14.76 2.51
CA VAL A 230 -2.84 -15.64 3.09
C VAL A 230 -2.38 -17.09 3.02
N GLY A 231 -1.93 -17.63 4.17
CA GLY A 231 -1.54 -19.04 4.28
C GLY A 231 -0.17 -19.40 3.69
N SER A 232 0.66 -18.41 3.36
CA SER A 232 2.05 -18.57 2.92
C SER A 232 3.03 -17.95 3.91
N ASN A 233 4.24 -18.53 3.99
CA ASN A 233 5.36 -17.89 4.69
C ASN A 233 5.94 -16.77 3.85
N ILE A 234 6.47 -15.76 4.51
CA ILE A 234 7.14 -14.63 3.87
C ILE A 234 8.64 -14.72 4.15
N VAL A 235 9.45 -14.65 3.10
CA VAL A 235 10.90 -14.50 3.21
C VAL A 235 11.27 -13.20 2.51
N LEU A 236 11.89 -12.27 3.23
CA LEU A 236 12.35 -11.00 2.72
C LEU A 236 13.89 -10.96 2.67
N THR A 237 14.39 -10.52 1.53
CA THR A 237 15.80 -10.23 1.29
C THR A 237 15.92 -8.83 0.69
N ASN A 238 17.14 -8.30 0.56
CA ASN A 238 17.38 -7.02 -0.12
C ASN A 238 16.90 -6.95 -1.57
N THR A 239 16.62 -8.09 -2.21
CA THR A 239 16.32 -8.16 -3.65
C THR A 239 15.05 -8.96 -3.97
N SER A 240 14.36 -9.48 -2.97
CA SER A 240 13.18 -10.32 -3.21
C SER A 240 12.34 -10.49 -1.94
N VAL A 241 11.03 -10.62 -2.13
CA VAL A 241 10.08 -11.04 -1.10
C VAL A 241 9.21 -12.19 -1.62
N THR A 242 8.82 -13.13 -0.75
CA THR A 242 7.85 -14.18 -1.06
C THR A 242 6.49 -13.91 -0.41
N GLY A 243 5.43 -14.58 -0.88
CA GLY A 243 4.11 -14.54 -0.25
C GLY A 243 3.04 -15.08 -1.18
N GLU A 244 2.35 -14.18 -1.89
CA GLU A 244 1.41 -14.49 -2.97
C GLU A 244 2.11 -14.77 -4.31
N GLY A 245 3.44 -14.66 -4.32
CA GLY A 245 4.36 -15.22 -5.31
C GLY A 245 5.81 -14.91 -4.90
N VAL A 246 6.68 -14.64 -5.86
CA VAL A 246 8.09 -14.29 -5.62
C VAL A 246 8.43 -13.02 -6.37
N ASP A 247 8.47 -11.92 -5.63
CA ASP A 247 8.69 -10.59 -6.20
C ASP A 247 10.18 -10.25 -6.20
N SER A 248 10.61 -9.52 -7.21
CA SER A 248 11.94 -8.94 -7.33
C SER A 248 11.93 -7.49 -6.85
N LEU A 249 12.85 -7.15 -5.94
CA LEU A 249 12.93 -5.83 -5.32
C LEU A 249 14.18 -5.06 -5.75
N ASN A 250 14.02 -3.77 -6.00
CA ASN A 250 15.10 -2.81 -6.17
C ASN A 250 14.72 -1.48 -5.49
N GLY A 251 15.64 -0.91 -4.70
CA GLY A 251 15.41 0.36 -4.01
C GLY A 251 14.23 0.29 -3.05
N ILE A 252 14.21 -0.71 -2.15
CA ILE A 252 13.19 -0.82 -1.09
C ILE A 252 13.92 -0.82 0.25
N GLU A 253 13.67 0.19 1.07
CA GLU A 253 14.36 0.40 2.35
C GLU A 253 13.55 -0.09 3.55
N ASN A 254 12.22 -0.20 3.42
CA ASN A 254 11.36 -0.68 4.50
C ASN A 254 10.36 -1.73 4.02
N ALA A 255 9.88 -2.55 4.94
CA ALA A 255 8.82 -3.50 4.66
C ALA A 255 7.79 -3.57 5.80
N GLU A 256 6.53 -3.79 5.44
CA GLU A 256 5.47 -4.19 6.36
C GLU A 256 4.90 -5.52 5.85
N LEU A 257 5.03 -6.57 6.66
CA LEU A 257 4.75 -7.94 6.27
C LEU A 257 3.73 -8.50 7.25
N PHE A 258 2.57 -8.88 6.71
CA PHE A 258 1.45 -9.41 7.47
C PHE A 258 1.11 -10.79 6.94
N VAL A 259 0.91 -11.74 7.84
CA VAL A 259 0.43 -13.07 7.48
C VAL A 259 -0.95 -13.29 8.09
N PHE A 260 -1.97 -13.40 7.23
CA PHE A 260 -3.33 -13.68 7.66
C PHE A 260 -3.60 -15.17 7.56
N GLN A 261 -3.95 -15.81 8.67
CA GLN A 261 -4.24 -17.24 8.68
C GLN A 261 -5.58 -17.57 9.33
N SER A 262 -6.24 -18.59 8.77
CA SER A 262 -7.34 -19.28 9.43
C SER A 262 -6.86 -20.65 9.92
N ASN A 263 -7.32 -21.08 11.10
CA ASN A 263 -7.08 -22.43 11.66
C ASN A 263 -5.67 -22.72 12.24
N ASN A 264 -5.00 -21.75 12.88
CA ASN A 264 -3.74 -21.96 13.62
C ASN A 264 -2.59 -22.57 12.80
N ILE A 265 -2.52 -22.30 11.50
CA ILE A 265 -1.32 -22.62 10.72
C ILE A 265 -0.22 -21.60 11.15
N PRO A 266 1.08 -21.95 11.12
CA PRO A 266 2.16 -20.99 11.37
C PRO A 266 2.30 -19.96 10.25
N GLY A 267 2.39 -18.68 10.60
CA GLY A 267 2.74 -17.57 9.71
C GLY A 267 4.16 -17.12 9.93
N ASN A 268 5.10 -17.83 9.33
CA ASN A 268 6.50 -17.50 9.53
C ASN A 268 6.93 -16.37 8.60
N ILE A 269 7.61 -15.39 9.17
CA ILE A 269 8.22 -14.28 8.45
C ILE A 269 9.71 -14.27 8.75
N ASP A 270 10.54 -14.38 7.72
CA ASP A 270 12.00 -14.35 7.82
C ASP A 270 12.55 -13.17 7.02
N ALA A 271 12.91 -12.10 7.72
CA ALA A 271 13.59 -10.92 7.16
C ALA A 271 15.08 -10.89 7.54
N SER A 272 15.68 -12.00 7.99
CA SER A 272 17.07 -12.05 8.46
C SER A 272 18.11 -11.64 7.40
N ALA A 273 17.74 -11.73 6.12
CA ALA A 273 18.57 -11.34 4.99
C ALA A 273 18.28 -9.90 4.49
N PHE A 274 17.38 -9.17 5.15
CA PHE A 274 17.09 -7.77 4.86
C PHE A 274 17.96 -6.85 5.72
N THR A 275 18.73 -5.99 5.06
CA THR A 275 19.73 -5.14 5.71
C THR A 275 19.63 -3.67 5.31
N LEU A 276 18.58 -3.29 4.57
CA LEU A 276 18.46 -1.94 3.99
C LEU A 276 17.78 -0.95 4.94
N GLY A 277 16.94 -1.43 5.85
CA GLY A 277 16.26 -0.62 6.84
C GLY A 277 15.37 -1.45 7.73
N SER A 278 14.30 -0.84 8.25
CA SER A 278 13.42 -1.45 9.26
C SER A 278 12.29 -2.25 8.64
N VAL A 279 11.87 -3.30 9.35
CA VAL A 279 10.68 -4.09 9.02
C VAL A 279 9.62 -4.01 10.13
N THR A 280 8.37 -4.12 9.73
CA THR A 280 7.22 -4.36 10.62
C THR A 280 6.65 -5.72 10.27
N LEU A 281 6.64 -6.64 11.24
CA LEU A 281 6.20 -8.03 11.07
C LEU A 281 4.98 -8.30 11.94
N ASP A 282 3.97 -8.94 11.37
CA ASP A 282 2.76 -9.37 12.08
C ASP A 282 2.46 -10.84 11.74
N GLY A 283 2.54 -11.70 12.76
CA GLY A 283 2.37 -13.14 12.64
C GLY A 283 0.92 -13.63 12.60
N GLY A 284 -0.03 -12.80 13.05
CA GLY A 284 -1.41 -13.19 13.28
C GLY A 284 -1.61 -14.18 14.46
N THR A 285 -2.82 -14.70 14.63
CA THR A 285 -3.20 -15.55 15.79
C THR A 285 -2.68 -17.01 15.81
N GLY A 286 -1.68 -17.35 15.00
CA GLY A 286 -1.10 -18.69 14.93
C GLY A 286 0.19 -18.81 15.75
N ASN A 287 0.81 -19.99 15.81
CA ASN A 287 2.16 -20.10 16.39
C ASN A 287 3.19 -19.71 15.33
N ASN A 288 3.79 -18.54 15.43
CA ASN A 288 4.63 -17.95 14.39
C ASN A 288 6.13 -17.98 14.73
N VAL A 289 6.95 -17.94 13.69
CA VAL A 289 8.36 -17.59 13.79
C VAL A 289 8.58 -16.30 13.02
N LEU A 290 8.90 -15.23 13.74
CA LEU A 290 9.16 -13.90 13.20
C LEU A 290 10.63 -13.57 13.42
N THR A 291 11.34 -13.26 12.34
CA THR A 291 12.76 -12.87 12.39
C THR A 291 12.93 -11.55 11.66
N GLY A 292 13.37 -10.51 12.37
CA GLY A 292 13.75 -9.22 11.82
C GLY A 292 15.11 -9.26 11.10
N GLY A 293 15.56 -8.10 10.66
CA GLY A 293 16.78 -7.89 9.90
C GLY A 293 17.88 -7.21 10.71
N SER A 294 18.53 -6.22 10.09
CA SER A 294 19.55 -5.39 10.75
C SER A 294 19.06 -3.97 11.08
N GLY A 295 17.78 -3.69 10.83
CA GLY A 295 17.14 -2.40 11.10
C GLY A 295 16.61 -2.32 12.51
N ASN A 296 15.91 -1.24 12.84
CA ASN A 296 15.17 -1.16 14.10
C ASN A 296 13.76 -1.68 13.83
N ASP A 297 13.51 -2.93 14.18
CA ASP A 297 12.34 -3.65 13.69
C ASP A 297 11.19 -3.65 14.71
N PHE A 298 9.97 -3.83 14.22
CA PHE A 298 8.79 -4.07 15.04
C PHE A 298 8.22 -5.44 14.73
N LEU A 299 8.14 -6.30 15.73
CA LEU A 299 7.62 -7.67 15.59
C LEU A 299 6.39 -7.82 16.49
N ASP A 300 5.26 -8.24 15.92
CA ASP A 300 4.03 -8.56 16.66
C ASP A 300 3.62 -10.02 16.44
N GLY A 301 3.62 -10.80 17.52
CA GLY A 301 3.15 -12.19 17.52
C GLY A 301 1.63 -12.33 17.62
N GLU A 302 0.89 -11.28 18.04
CA GLU A 302 -0.54 -11.32 18.36
C GLU A 302 -0.98 -12.42 19.36
N GLY A 303 -1.15 -13.67 18.93
CA GLY A 303 -1.56 -14.74 19.81
C GLY A 303 -1.13 -16.09 19.28
N GLY A 304 -0.73 -16.99 20.16
CA GLY A 304 -0.11 -18.23 19.73
C GLY A 304 0.89 -18.73 20.74
N ILE A 305 1.92 -19.40 20.26
CA ILE A 305 3.17 -19.62 20.97
C ILE A 305 4.23 -19.24 19.96
N ASP A 306 4.78 -18.05 20.14
CA ASP A 306 5.53 -17.38 19.08
C ASP A 306 7.02 -17.39 19.35
N THR A 307 7.82 -17.31 18.30
CA THR A 307 9.27 -17.09 18.37
C THR A 307 9.60 -15.81 17.64
N LEU A 308 9.98 -14.77 18.38
CA LEU A 308 10.34 -13.46 17.84
C LEU A 308 11.83 -13.21 18.04
N THR A 309 12.54 -12.96 16.94
CA THR A 309 13.95 -12.62 16.92
C THR A 309 14.14 -11.27 16.22
N GLY A 310 14.57 -10.23 16.94
CA GLY A 310 14.77 -8.88 16.39
C GLY A 310 15.92 -8.85 15.38
N GLY A 311 17.11 -9.23 15.82
CA GLY A 311 18.30 -9.32 14.97
C GLY A 311 19.37 -8.36 15.43
N SER A 312 19.78 -7.44 14.57
CA SER A 312 20.62 -6.30 14.98
C SER A 312 19.79 -5.02 14.86
N GLY A 313 20.04 -4.03 15.70
CA GLY A 313 19.24 -2.80 15.73
C GLY A 313 18.51 -2.67 17.06
N ASP A 314 17.85 -1.55 17.27
CA ASP A 314 17.07 -1.30 18.49
C ASP A 314 15.63 -1.78 18.25
N ASP A 315 15.38 -3.06 18.50
CA ASP A 315 14.14 -3.72 18.09
C ASP A 315 13.01 -3.55 19.12
N THR A 316 11.77 -3.70 18.67
CA THR A 316 10.58 -3.76 19.53
C THR A 316 9.82 -5.06 19.26
N LEU A 317 9.75 -5.91 20.27
CA LEU A 317 9.12 -7.22 20.20
C LEU A 317 7.87 -7.22 21.07
N ASN A 318 6.69 -7.28 20.44
CA ASN A 318 5.40 -7.52 21.08
C ASN A 318 5.03 -9.00 20.95
N SER A 319 5.10 -9.76 22.04
CA SER A 319 4.85 -11.20 21.98
C SER A 319 3.35 -11.55 21.88
N GLY A 320 2.47 -10.65 22.30
CA GLY A 320 1.04 -10.93 22.27
C GLY A 320 0.58 -11.86 23.41
N SER A 321 -0.20 -12.88 23.08
CA SER A 321 -0.70 -13.89 24.00
C SER A 321 -0.10 -15.27 23.73
N GLY A 322 0.32 -16.00 24.76
CA GLY A 322 1.08 -17.22 24.51
C GLY A 322 2.15 -17.48 25.54
N ASN A 323 2.88 -18.59 25.36
CA ASN A 323 4.14 -18.81 26.08
C ASN A 323 5.26 -18.58 25.08
N ASP A 324 5.67 -17.33 24.90
CA ASP A 324 6.47 -16.97 23.73
C ASP A 324 7.97 -17.06 23.99
N PHE A 325 8.75 -17.08 22.91
CA PHE A 325 10.21 -17.08 22.92
C PHE A 325 10.72 -15.81 22.24
N LEU A 326 11.48 -15.01 22.96
CA LEU A 326 11.88 -13.67 22.56
C LEU A 326 13.42 -13.55 22.58
N SER A 327 13.97 -12.95 21.54
CA SER A 327 15.37 -12.56 21.47
C SER A 327 15.49 -11.23 20.73
N GLY A 328 15.80 -10.15 21.44
CA GLY A 328 16.05 -8.85 20.80
C GLY A 328 17.28 -8.93 19.89
N GLY A 329 18.40 -9.38 20.45
CA GLY A 329 19.62 -9.65 19.69
C GLY A 329 20.68 -8.61 20.03
N ALA A 330 21.18 -7.91 19.01
CA ALA A 330 22.21 -6.89 19.20
C ALA A 330 21.61 -5.49 19.09
N GLY A 331 21.53 -4.75 20.19
CA GLY A 331 21.06 -3.38 20.20
C GLY A 331 20.47 -3.02 21.55
N ALA A 332 19.69 -1.95 21.61
CA ALA A 332 18.89 -1.59 22.77
C ALA A 332 17.42 -1.97 22.54
N ASP A 333 17.11 -3.22 22.85
CA ASP A 333 15.84 -3.83 22.50
C ASP A 333 14.74 -3.54 23.52
N ARG A 334 13.50 -3.53 23.03
CA ARG A 334 12.28 -3.34 23.82
C ARG A 334 11.41 -4.58 23.75
N PHE A 335 11.23 -5.23 24.89
CA PHE A 335 10.26 -6.31 25.05
C PHE A 335 8.94 -5.68 25.52
N LEU A 336 8.03 -5.52 24.57
CA LEU A 336 6.75 -4.86 24.75
C LEU A 336 5.70 -5.86 25.20
N TYR A 337 5.03 -5.52 26.31
CA TYR A 337 3.93 -6.27 26.86
C TYR A 337 2.69 -5.38 26.91
N GLU A 338 2.18 -5.02 25.73
CA GLU A 338 1.07 -4.09 25.49
C GLU A 338 0.35 -4.42 24.17
N THR A 339 -0.94 -4.06 24.02
CA THR A 339 -1.73 -4.34 22.81
C THR A 339 -2.41 -3.14 22.15
N GLY A 340 -2.49 -3.21 20.82
CA GLY A 340 -3.53 -2.62 19.98
C GLY A 340 -3.34 -3.12 18.53
N ARG A 341 -4.28 -3.86 17.92
CA ARG A 341 -5.64 -3.42 17.55
C ARG A 341 -6.67 -4.56 17.75
N ALA A 342 -7.70 -4.35 18.57
CA ALA A 342 -8.86 -5.26 18.78
C ALA A 342 -8.72 -6.44 19.78
N TYR A 343 -8.55 -6.07 21.06
CA TYR A 343 -9.27 -6.58 22.25
C TYR A 343 -9.90 -8.00 22.23
N VAL A 344 -9.19 -9.02 22.72
CA VAL A 344 -9.61 -9.87 23.86
C VAL A 344 -8.38 -10.35 24.63
N PHE A 345 -8.24 -9.89 25.87
CA PHE A 345 -7.18 -10.32 26.79
C PHE A 345 -7.52 -11.67 27.43
N SER A 346 -6.82 -12.72 27.02
CA SER A 346 -6.75 -13.96 27.80
C SER A 346 -5.35 -14.56 27.82
N ASP A 347 -4.32 -13.72 27.75
CA ASP A 347 -2.98 -14.24 27.92
C ASP A 347 -2.75 -14.70 29.37
N LEU A 348 -2.53 -16.00 29.50
CA LEU A 348 -2.26 -16.72 30.73
C LEU A 348 -0.85 -17.35 30.70
N GLY A 349 0.00 -16.94 29.77
CA GLY A 349 1.28 -17.57 29.53
C GLY A 349 2.47 -16.97 30.25
N VAL A 350 3.61 -17.58 29.98
CA VAL A 350 4.94 -17.27 30.49
C VAL A 350 5.90 -17.16 29.31
N ASP A 351 6.38 -15.95 29.08
CA ASP A 351 7.29 -15.65 27.97
C ASP A 351 8.73 -15.86 28.42
N THR A 352 9.59 -16.32 27.51
CA THR A 352 11.00 -16.61 27.75
C THR A 352 11.88 -15.71 26.89
N ILE A 353 12.81 -14.98 27.50
CA ILE A 353 13.78 -14.12 26.83
C ILE A 353 15.18 -14.69 27.01
N THR A 354 15.87 -14.99 25.90
CA THR A 354 17.12 -15.76 25.92
C THR A 354 18.41 -14.93 25.78
N ALA A 355 18.30 -13.64 25.43
CA ALA A 355 19.46 -12.78 25.14
C ALA A 355 19.41 -11.38 25.79
N PHE A 356 18.72 -11.24 26.92
CA PHE A 356 18.54 -9.91 27.55
C PHE A 356 19.85 -9.31 28.10
N SER A 357 20.22 -8.14 27.61
CA SER A 357 21.32 -7.30 28.06
C SER A 357 20.82 -6.21 29.01
N ALA A 358 21.09 -6.37 30.31
CA ALA A 358 20.72 -5.38 31.33
C ALA A 358 21.43 -4.00 31.17
N SER A 359 22.39 -3.86 30.27
CA SER A 359 23.00 -2.54 29.96
C SER A 359 22.25 -1.76 28.89
N SER A 360 21.46 -2.42 28.04
CA SER A 360 20.84 -1.82 26.86
C SER A 360 19.33 -2.03 26.85
N ASP A 361 18.88 -3.24 27.09
CA ASP A 361 17.53 -3.68 26.82
C ASP A 361 16.54 -3.23 27.91
N LYS A 362 15.27 -3.13 27.51
CA LYS A 362 14.17 -2.65 28.33
C LYS A 362 12.98 -3.59 28.28
N PHE A 363 12.37 -3.80 29.45
CA PHE A 363 10.98 -4.23 29.53
C PHE A 363 10.08 -3.01 29.42
N VAL A 364 9.07 -3.05 28.55
CA VAL A 364 8.07 -1.99 28.43
C VAL A 364 6.77 -2.47 29.03
N LEU A 365 6.35 -1.84 30.13
CA LEU A 365 5.22 -2.23 30.96
C LEU A 365 4.24 -1.06 31.10
N SER A 366 2.93 -1.34 31.11
CA SER A 366 1.98 -0.30 31.50
C SER A 366 2.12 0.06 32.98
N LYS A 367 1.76 1.29 33.33
CA LYS A 367 1.77 1.78 34.72
C LYS A 367 0.99 0.89 35.66
N LYS A 368 -0.18 0.40 35.24
CA LYS A 368 -1.00 -0.48 36.07
C LYS A 368 -0.27 -1.79 36.37
N THR A 369 0.43 -2.35 35.38
CA THR A 369 1.18 -3.60 35.56
C THR A 369 2.32 -3.38 36.57
N PHE A 370 3.03 -2.26 36.39
CA PHE A 370 4.11 -1.88 37.27
C PHE A 370 3.63 -1.67 38.72
N ASP A 371 2.56 -0.89 38.93
CA ASP A 371 1.97 -0.64 40.26
C ASP A 371 1.57 -1.96 40.95
N THR A 372 1.12 -2.93 40.17
CA THR A 372 0.74 -4.26 40.66
C THR A 372 1.95 -5.07 41.11
N LEU A 373 3.02 -5.10 40.31
CA LEU A 373 4.29 -5.76 40.62
C LEU A 373 4.90 -5.25 41.93
N ILE A 374 4.99 -3.92 42.09
CA ILE A 374 5.61 -3.33 43.29
C ILE A 374 4.78 -3.53 44.57
N THR A 375 3.45 -3.50 44.45
CA THR A 375 2.55 -3.63 45.61
C THR A 375 2.42 -5.07 46.09
N ALA A 376 2.44 -6.05 45.18
CA ALA A 376 2.30 -7.47 45.51
C ALA A 376 3.61 -8.13 45.97
N ALA A 377 4.79 -7.65 45.52
CA ALA A 377 6.09 -8.23 45.84
C ALA A 377 6.77 -7.65 47.10
N GLY A 378 6.26 -6.54 47.67
CA GLY A 378 6.95 -5.83 48.76
C GLY A 378 8.21 -5.10 48.30
N GLY A 379 8.25 -4.68 47.03
CA GLY A 379 9.42 -4.08 46.39
C GLY A 379 9.77 -2.68 46.91
N THR A 380 11.06 -2.32 46.81
CA THR A 380 11.63 -1.04 47.26
C THR A 380 11.86 -0.03 46.13
N LEU A 381 11.59 -0.41 44.88
CA LEU A 381 11.77 0.44 43.70
C LEU A 381 10.63 1.47 43.62
N LEU A 382 10.98 2.75 43.55
CA LEU A 382 10.01 3.85 43.48
C LEU A 382 9.69 4.14 42.02
N SER A 383 8.42 4.38 41.68
CA SER A 383 8.00 4.74 40.31
C SER A 383 8.76 5.94 39.72
N SER A 384 9.36 6.79 40.56
CA SER A 384 10.23 7.91 40.17
C SER A 384 11.61 7.51 39.62
N GLU A 385 12.01 6.25 39.75
CA GLU A 385 13.31 5.73 39.30
C GLU A 385 13.27 5.18 37.86
N PHE A 386 12.11 5.25 37.21
CA PHE A 386 11.80 4.67 35.91
C PHE A 386 11.56 5.77 34.87
N GLU A 387 11.88 5.47 33.61
CA GLU A 387 11.51 6.32 32.49
C GLU A 387 10.00 6.14 32.23
N VAL A 388 9.27 7.26 32.16
CA VAL A 388 7.82 7.28 31.92
C VAL A 388 7.56 7.83 30.53
N VAL A 389 6.81 7.10 29.70
CA VAL A 389 6.44 7.50 28.33
C VAL A 389 4.92 7.62 28.25
N ASP A 390 4.40 8.49 27.37
CA ASP A 390 2.96 8.82 27.32
C ASP A 390 2.07 7.66 26.80
N SER A 391 0.78 7.74 27.16
CA SER A 391 -0.13 6.69 27.67
C SER A 391 -0.62 5.53 26.80
N PHE A 392 -1.02 4.42 27.47
CA PHE A 392 -1.93 3.36 26.97
C PHE A 392 -2.83 2.75 28.08
N PHE A 393 -3.92 2.06 27.71
CA PHE A 393 -4.95 1.56 28.64
C PHE A 393 -4.93 0.03 28.81
N GLU A 394 -4.52 -0.52 29.97
CA GLU A 394 -4.64 -1.98 30.22
C GLU A 394 -4.89 -2.44 31.68
N GLN A 395 -5.31 -3.72 31.84
CA GLN A 395 -5.63 -4.40 33.09
C GLN A 395 -4.81 -5.69 33.36
N PHE A 396 -3.92 -5.67 34.36
CA PHE A 396 -3.14 -6.83 34.81
C PHE A 396 -3.74 -7.53 36.06
N THR A 397 -3.33 -8.78 36.31
CA THR A 397 -3.66 -9.53 37.54
C THR A 397 -2.67 -9.21 38.66
N SER A 398 -3.09 -9.36 39.93
CA SER A 398 -2.27 -9.00 41.12
C SER A 398 -0.96 -9.78 41.27
N ASN A 399 -0.69 -10.77 40.42
CA ASN A 399 0.31 -11.80 40.66
C ASN A 399 1.40 -11.91 39.57
N ALA A 400 1.47 -10.97 38.62
CA ALA A 400 2.50 -10.99 37.58
C ALA A 400 3.93 -11.00 38.18
N LYS A 401 4.89 -11.69 37.53
CA LYS A 401 6.28 -11.84 38.01
C LYS A 401 7.30 -11.88 36.88
N ILE A 402 8.51 -11.37 37.14
CA ILE A 402 9.70 -11.61 36.33
C ILE A 402 10.56 -12.66 37.04
N THR A 403 11.02 -13.69 36.34
CA THR A 403 11.89 -14.76 36.88
C THR A 403 13.17 -14.90 36.07
N TYR A 404 14.24 -15.40 36.68
CA TYR A 404 15.52 -15.63 36.01
C TYR A 404 16.01 -17.07 36.24
N ASN A 405 16.33 -17.76 35.14
CA ASN A 405 16.92 -19.09 35.18
C ASN A 405 18.45 -19.00 35.21
N ARG A 406 19.05 -19.44 36.31
CA ARG A 406 20.51 -19.38 36.52
C ARG A 406 21.31 -20.37 35.68
N VAL A 407 20.67 -21.41 35.15
CA VAL A 407 21.31 -22.46 34.36
C VAL A 407 21.36 -22.04 32.89
N THR A 408 20.26 -21.50 32.38
CA THR A 408 20.15 -21.10 30.97
C THR A 408 20.53 -19.64 30.74
N GLY A 409 20.38 -18.79 31.76
CA GLY A 409 20.54 -17.34 31.63
C GLY A 409 19.26 -16.62 31.18
N ASP A 410 18.16 -17.36 31.00
CA ASP A 410 16.92 -16.80 30.46
C ASP A 410 16.16 -15.98 31.51
N LEU A 411 15.51 -14.92 31.05
CA LEU A 411 14.47 -14.22 31.81
C LEU A 411 13.10 -14.76 31.40
N SER A 412 12.14 -14.73 32.32
CA SER A 412 10.74 -15.01 31.97
C SER A 412 9.80 -13.99 32.57
N PHE A 413 8.75 -13.63 31.83
CA PHE A 413 7.66 -12.79 32.33
C PHE A 413 6.37 -13.60 32.41
N ASN A 414 5.84 -13.73 33.62
CA ASN A 414 4.61 -14.46 33.91
C ASN A 414 3.49 -13.46 34.18
N ARG A 415 2.52 -13.36 33.26
CA ARG A 415 1.48 -12.32 33.28
C ARG A 415 0.34 -12.60 34.27
N ASN A 416 0.08 -13.87 34.58
CA ASN A 416 -1.04 -14.30 35.45
C ASN A 416 -0.63 -14.79 36.85
N GLY A 417 0.67 -14.90 37.12
CA GLY A 417 1.22 -15.40 38.37
C GLY A 417 0.98 -16.87 38.65
N SER A 418 0.55 -17.63 37.65
CA SER A 418 0.40 -19.08 37.77
C SER A 418 1.78 -19.71 37.91
N ILE A 419 1.96 -20.51 38.95
CA ILE A 419 3.20 -21.27 39.11
C ILE A 419 3.20 -22.31 37.99
N LEU A 420 4.15 -22.22 37.04
CA LEU A 420 4.49 -23.35 36.18
C LEU A 420 4.74 -24.53 37.11
N VAL A 421 3.87 -25.54 37.04
CA VAL A 421 4.04 -26.81 37.74
C VAL A 421 5.26 -27.50 37.10
N GLY A 422 6.44 -27.13 37.58
CA GLY A 422 7.74 -27.46 36.98
C GLY A 422 8.83 -26.50 37.45
N GLY A 423 9.13 -26.54 38.75
CA GLY A 423 10.26 -25.85 39.37
C GLY A 423 10.59 -26.56 40.68
N ASP A 424 11.37 -27.62 40.55
CA ASP A 424 11.82 -28.58 41.55
C ASP A 424 13.19 -28.18 42.14
N ALA A 425 13.97 -29.14 42.63
CA ALA A 425 15.17 -28.99 43.47
C ALA A 425 16.38 -28.31 42.79
N GLU A 426 16.20 -27.63 41.66
CA GLU A 426 17.24 -27.21 40.71
C GLU A 426 17.48 -25.68 40.64
N GLY A 427 16.85 -24.89 41.52
CA GLY A 427 17.39 -23.56 41.87
C GLY A 427 16.96 -22.37 41.00
N ASN A 428 15.76 -22.41 40.41
CA ASN A 428 15.11 -21.23 39.85
C ASN A 428 14.91 -20.16 40.93
N ILE A 429 15.49 -18.97 40.76
CA ILE A 429 15.20 -17.83 41.64
C ILE A 429 14.01 -17.07 41.07
N ILE A 430 12.94 -17.04 41.87
CA ILE A 430 11.90 -16.01 41.77
C ILE A 430 12.61 -14.69 42.10
N ALA A 431 12.92 -13.87 41.09
CA ALA A 431 13.55 -12.59 41.33
C ALA A 431 12.56 -11.68 42.05
N ASP A 432 12.67 -11.64 43.38
CA ASP A 432 12.27 -10.47 44.16
C ASP A 432 13.09 -9.28 43.65
N LEU A 433 12.42 -8.19 43.30
CA LEU A 433 12.97 -6.96 42.69
C LEU A 433 13.84 -6.16 43.69
N ASN A 434 14.64 -6.83 44.51
CA ASN A 434 15.45 -6.25 45.57
C ASN A 434 16.95 -6.22 45.19
N PRO A 435 17.61 -5.04 45.27
CA PRO A 435 19.06 -4.93 45.10
C PRO A 435 19.76 -5.42 46.37
N GLY A 436 20.23 -6.67 46.36
CA GLY A 436 20.97 -7.26 47.46
C GLY A 436 21.67 -8.55 47.04
N ASN A 437 22.72 -8.43 46.23
CA ASN A 437 23.39 -9.57 45.61
C ASN A 437 24.22 -10.39 46.64
N VAL A 438 24.14 -11.72 46.56
CA VAL A 438 25.21 -12.64 46.97
C VAL A 438 25.64 -13.44 45.73
N ALA A 439 26.95 -13.64 45.58
CA ALA A 439 27.63 -14.10 44.37
C ALA A 439 26.98 -15.31 43.66
N GLY A 440 26.79 -15.19 42.32
CA GLY A 440 26.34 -16.30 41.48
C GLY A 440 25.43 -15.98 40.28
N GLY A 441 25.26 -14.71 39.91
CA GLY A 441 24.98 -14.30 38.52
C GLY A 441 23.54 -14.39 38.01
N ALA A 442 22.61 -13.64 38.60
CA ALA A 442 21.48 -13.08 37.86
C ALA A 442 21.85 -11.69 37.34
N PRO A 443 21.41 -11.25 36.14
CA PRO A 443 21.57 -9.87 35.72
C PRO A 443 20.94 -8.95 36.78
N LEU A 444 21.68 -7.94 37.20
CA LEU A 444 21.19 -6.91 38.12
C LEU A 444 20.19 -6.03 37.35
N LEU A 445 18.91 -6.42 37.36
CA LEU A 445 17.85 -5.56 36.88
C LEU A 445 17.72 -4.36 37.82
N SER A 446 17.85 -3.16 37.27
CA SER A 446 17.67 -1.88 37.96
C SER A 446 16.39 -1.22 37.49
N ALA A 447 15.95 -0.16 38.19
CA ALA A 447 14.81 0.63 37.73
C ALA A 447 14.98 1.16 36.29
N SER A 448 16.23 1.44 35.88
CA SER A 448 16.52 1.87 34.51
C SER A 448 16.24 0.81 33.44
N ASN A 449 16.05 -0.47 33.79
CA ASN A 449 15.75 -1.56 32.86
C ASN A 449 14.25 -1.73 32.54
N ILE A 450 13.40 -0.96 33.20
CA ILE A 450 11.95 -1.04 33.02
C ILE A 450 11.48 0.35 32.57
N LEU A 451 10.76 0.38 31.45
CA LEU A 451 10.07 1.54 30.91
C LEU A 451 8.61 1.44 31.34
N ILE A 452 8.08 2.48 31.97
CA ILE A 452 6.68 2.53 32.39
C ILE A 452 5.91 3.42 31.42
N VAL A 453 4.83 2.90 30.85
CA VAL A 453 3.94 3.70 29.99
C VAL A 453 2.72 4.15 30.77
N ALA A 454 2.44 5.47 30.75
CA ALA A 454 1.54 6.17 31.70
C ALA A 454 0.07 5.73 31.68
#